data_AF-A0A959KP23-F1
#
_entry.id   AF-A0A959KP23-F1
#
_cell.length_a   1.000
_cell.length_b   1.000
_cell.length_c   1.000
_cell.angle_alpha   90.00
_cell.angle_beta   90.00
_cell.angle_gamma   90.00
#
_symmetry.space_group_name_H-M   'P 1'
#
loop_
_entity.id
_entity.type
_entity.pdbx_description
1 polymer ?
#
loop_
_entity_poly.entity_id
_entity_poly.type
_entity_poly.pdbx_seq_one_letter_code
_entity_poly.pdbx_strand_id
1 'polypeptide(L)'
;VPGTVDFNGQKLASDGSSILKIPFHTEEKLSRLSLTSDLLDGLDLLESKQYEQAIRLYEDCLQRAPDFRAIKIDLAVAHLKLGDLDRSIELLRSFEEEADQEELALYGMYLYNALAWNFLLTSELEKADKYSQLAIEAAPKNENVKGTRASVLIELGQLEEGKKLIQDMVDFRFANDQTLTAAMYLGFVYHLQNDPEAGRKYHDFVDAHIDLLAKDELLLYARIRGRMDQPGSGK
;
A
#
# COMPACT_ATOMS: atom_id res chain seq x y z
N VAL A 1 -9.03 -20.39 26.13
CA VAL A 1 -10.02 -20.70 25.07
C VAL A 1 -9.25 -20.68 23.76
N PRO A 2 -9.36 -21.70 22.91
CA PRO A 2 -8.67 -21.69 21.63
C PRO A 2 -9.06 -20.47 20.82
N GLY A 3 -8.07 -19.65 20.46
CA GLY A 3 -8.28 -18.42 19.72
C GLY A 3 -8.15 -18.68 18.23
N THR A 4 -9.03 -18.07 17.44
CA THR A 4 -8.82 -17.93 16.00
C THR A 4 -8.65 -16.45 15.68
N VAL A 5 -7.61 -16.09 14.94
CA VAL A 5 -7.44 -14.77 14.34
C VAL A 5 -7.95 -14.85 12.92
N ASP A 6 -8.78 -13.89 12.54
CA ASP A 6 -9.20 -13.71 11.15
C ASP A 6 -8.12 -12.88 10.45
N PHE A 7 -7.47 -13.46 9.44
CA PHE A 7 -6.49 -12.78 8.61
C PHE A 7 -6.95 -12.88 7.16
N ASN A 8 -7.38 -11.74 6.61
CA ASN A 8 -7.90 -11.64 5.24
C ASN A 8 -8.98 -12.69 4.91
N GLY A 9 -9.91 -12.96 5.84
CA GLY A 9 -11.00 -13.93 5.66
C GLY A 9 -10.61 -15.38 5.99
N GLN A 10 -9.34 -15.66 6.31
CA GLN A 10 -8.89 -16.95 6.78
C GLN A 10 -8.85 -17.00 8.30
N LYS A 11 -9.53 -17.99 8.89
CA LYS A 11 -9.44 -18.28 10.32
C LYS A 11 -8.15 -19.05 10.61
N LEU A 12 -7.14 -18.33 11.07
CA LEU A 12 -5.90 -18.89 11.58
C LEU A 12 -6.09 -19.23 13.05
N ALA A 13 -5.71 -20.44 13.48
CA ALA A 13 -5.65 -20.70 14.92
C ALA A 13 -4.45 -19.94 15.50
N SER A 14 -4.73 -19.08 16.48
CA SER A 14 -3.74 -18.22 17.13
C SER A 14 -3.15 -18.83 18.39
N ASP A 15 -3.64 -20.00 18.78
CA ASP A 15 -3.01 -20.85 19.77
C ASP A 15 -2.18 -21.93 19.06
N GLY A 16 -1.09 -22.38 19.68
CA GLY A 16 -0.22 -23.42 19.13
C GLY A 16 -0.91 -24.79 18.91
N SER A 17 -2.24 -24.87 19.02
CA SER A 17 -3.04 -26.08 18.81
C SER A 17 -3.00 -26.57 17.35
N SER A 18 -2.73 -25.67 16.40
CA SER A 18 -2.49 -26.02 14.98
C SER A 18 -1.29 -26.96 14.83
N ILE A 19 -0.23 -26.76 15.64
CA ILE A 19 1.00 -27.56 15.58
C ILE A 19 0.72 -29.01 15.96
N LEU A 20 -0.14 -29.24 16.96
CA LEU A 20 -0.52 -30.58 17.41
C LEU A 20 -1.35 -31.36 16.38
N LYS A 21 -1.90 -30.66 15.37
CA LYS A 21 -2.74 -31.26 14.32
C LYS A 21 -1.99 -31.53 13.01
N ILE A 22 -0.74 -31.05 12.89
CA ILE A 22 0.14 -31.25 11.71
C ILE A 22 0.21 -32.72 11.25
N PRO A 23 0.37 -33.73 12.14
CA PRO A 23 0.46 -35.13 11.71
C PRO A 23 -0.82 -35.68 11.06
N PHE A 24 -1.95 -34.97 11.20
CA PHE A 24 -3.26 -35.38 10.73
C PHE A 24 -3.77 -34.52 9.56
N HIS A 25 -2.93 -33.63 9.02
CA HIS A 25 -3.25 -32.82 7.85
C HIS A 25 -2.84 -33.52 6.55
N THR A 26 -3.62 -33.28 5.50
CA THR A 26 -3.27 -33.71 4.15
C THR A 26 -2.08 -32.91 3.64
N GLU A 27 -1.32 -33.48 2.71
CA GLU A 27 -0.18 -32.82 2.07
C GLU A 27 -0.55 -31.46 1.44
N GLU A 28 -1.74 -31.36 0.84
CA GLU A 28 -2.31 -30.10 0.33
C GLU A 28 -2.51 -29.06 1.45
N LYS A 29 -3.02 -29.48 2.61
CA LYS A 29 -3.29 -28.59 3.74
C LYS A 29 -2.00 -28.15 4.45
N LEU A 30 -0.98 -29.01 4.49
CA LEU A 30 0.35 -28.68 4.97
C LEU A 30 1.07 -27.71 4.02
N SER A 31 0.93 -27.91 2.70
CA SER A 31 1.47 -27.00 1.69
C SER A 31 0.83 -25.61 1.80
N ARG A 32 -0.50 -25.54 2.01
CA ARG A 32 -1.20 -24.27 2.29
C ARG A 32 -0.72 -23.58 3.58
N LEU A 33 -0.46 -24.34 4.65
CA LEU A 33 0.09 -23.79 5.90
C LEU A 33 1.51 -23.24 5.71
N SER A 34 2.34 -23.91 4.90
CA SER A 34 3.66 -23.41 4.53
C SER A 34 3.56 -22.09 3.77
N LEU A 35 2.66 -22.00 2.77
CA LEU A 35 2.46 -20.77 2.00
C LEU A 35 1.98 -19.61 2.86
N THR A 36 1.14 -19.87 3.87
CA THR A 36 0.74 -18.82 4.81
C THR A 36 1.89 -18.34 5.69
N SER A 37 2.85 -19.21 6.01
CA SER A 37 4.09 -18.80 6.70
C SER A 37 4.93 -17.91 5.80
N ASP A 38 5.15 -18.35 4.56
CA ASP A 38 5.95 -17.61 3.58
C ASP A 38 5.33 -16.23 3.27
N LEU A 39 4.00 -16.13 3.28
CA LEU A 39 3.29 -14.86 3.13
C LEU A 39 3.61 -13.89 4.27
N LEU A 40 3.59 -14.35 5.52
CA LEU A 40 3.91 -13.54 6.69
C LEU A 40 5.39 -13.13 6.68
N ASP A 41 6.28 -14.06 6.36
CA ASP A 41 7.71 -13.76 6.22
C ASP A 41 7.96 -12.70 5.13
N GLY A 42 7.23 -12.78 4.02
CA GLY A 42 7.27 -11.77 2.96
C GLY A 42 6.80 -10.39 3.42
N LEU A 43 5.72 -10.32 4.21
CA LEU A 43 5.22 -9.07 4.77
C LEU A 43 6.23 -8.46 5.74
N ASP A 44 6.87 -9.27 6.58
CA ASP A 44 7.94 -8.82 7.48
C ASP A 44 9.13 -8.26 6.70
N LEU A 45 9.46 -8.86 5.55
CA LEU A 45 10.49 -8.34 4.64
C LEU A 45 10.07 -7.00 4.01
N LEU A 46 8.81 -6.82 3.63
CA LEU A 46 8.29 -5.54 3.12
C LEU A 46 8.37 -4.44 4.18
N GLU A 47 7.90 -4.70 5.40
CA GLU A 47 7.96 -3.77 6.53
C GLU A 47 9.41 -3.42 6.91
N SER A 48 10.31 -4.40 6.81
CA SER A 48 11.75 -4.21 7.02
C SER A 48 12.48 -3.58 5.82
N LYS A 49 11.74 -3.16 4.78
CA LYS A 49 12.25 -2.56 3.54
C LYS A 49 13.23 -3.44 2.76
N GLN A 50 13.17 -4.76 2.95
CA GLN A 50 13.99 -5.77 2.28
C GLN A 50 13.29 -6.28 1.01
N TYR A 51 12.96 -5.36 0.10
CA TYR A 51 12.07 -5.63 -1.03
C TYR A 51 12.60 -6.70 -1.99
N GLU A 52 13.89 -6.74 -2.27
CA GLU A 52 14.48 -7.77 -3.15
C GLU A 52 14.40 -9.17 -2.54
N GLN A 53 14.43 -9.28 -1.21
CA GLN A 53 14.24 -10.56 -0.52
C GLN A 53 12.77 -10.96 -0.56
N ALA A 54 11.84 -10.03 -0.34
CA ALA A 54 10.41 -10.26 -0.47
C ALA A 54 10.05 -10.76 -1.88
N ILE A 55 10.60 -10.12 -2.93
CA ILE A 55 10.43 -10.56 -4.33
C ILE A 55 10.85 -12.01 -4.51
N ARG A 56 12.08 -12.37 -4.09
CA ARG A 56 12.57 -13.76 -4.25
C ARG A 56 11.69 -14.77 -3.54
N LEU A 57 11.21 -14.43 -2.34
CA LEU A 57 10.34 -15.29 -1.57
C LEU A 57 8.98 -15.47 -2.26
N TYR A 58 8.36 -14.39 -2.72
CA TYR A 58 7.07 -14.44 -3.40
C TYR A 58 7.14 -15.13 -4.76
N GLU A 59 8.24 -14.95 -5.51
CA GLU A 59 8.49 -15.69 -6.75
C GLU A 59 8.61 -17.20 -6.50
N ASP A 60 9.33 -17.61 -5.45
CA ASP A 60 9.41 -19.02 -5.03
C ASP A 60 8.03 -19.58 -4.61
N CYS A 61 7.24 -18.79 -3.88
CA CYS A 61 5.89 -19.18 -3.50
C CYS A 61 5.00 -19.41 -4.72
N LEU A 62 5.05 -18.52 -5.70
CA LEU A 62 4.30 -18.65 -6.96
C LEU A 62 4.77 -19.85 -7.80
N GLN A 63 6.06 -20.21 -7.75
CA GLN A 63 6.57 -21.42 -8.40
C GLN A 63 6.05 -22.69 -7.74
N ARG A 64 6.02 -22.74 -6.40
CA ARG A 64 5.51 -23.89 -5.64
C ARG A 64 4.00 -24.02 -5.68
N ALA A 65 3.29 -22.90 -5.77
CA ALA A 65 1.83 -22.86 -5.78
C ALA A 65 1.28 -21.81 -6.77
N PRO A 66 1.29 -22.12 -8.08
CA PRO A 66 0.81 -21.20 -9.12
C PRO A 66 -0.67 -20.79 -8.97
N ASP A 67 -1.46 -21.63 -8.31
CA ASP A 67 -2.88 -21.37 -8.06
C ASP A 67 -3.10 -20.39 -6.90
N PHE A 68 -2.10 -20.10 -6.06
CA PHE A 68 -2.21 -19.11 -4.99
C PHE A 68 -1.87 -17.71 -5.48
N ARG A 69 -2.73 -17.22 -6.38
CA ARG A 69 -2.49 -16.00 -7.17
C ARG A 69 -2.51 -14.71 -6.36
N ALA A 70 -3.09 -14.73 -5.15
CA ALA A 70 -3.11 -13.57 -4.26
C ALA A 70 -1.71 -13.01 -3.96
N ILE A 71 -0.67 -13.86 -3.97
CA ILE A 71 0.73 -13.44 -3.82
C ILE A 71 1.16 -12.42 -4.89
N LYS A 72 0.53 -12.43 -6.07
CA LYS A 72 0.81 -11.44 -7.13
C LYS A 72 0.64 -10.00 -6.62
N ILE A 73 -0.26 -9.75 -5.67
CA ILE A 73 -0.48 -8.41 -5.09
C ILE A 73 0.74 -8.01 -4.24
N ASP A 74 1.19 -8.85 -3.33
CA ASP A 74 2.33 -8.53 -2.46
C ASP A 74 3.65 -8.45 -3.25
N LEU A 75 3.81 -9.33 -4.25
CA LEU A 75 4.92 -9.25 -5.20
C LEU A 75 4.90 -7.91 -5.97
N ALA A 76 3.72 -7.48 -6.43
CA ALA A 76 3.59 -6.18 -7.09
C ALA A 76 3.93 -5.02 -6.15
N VAL A 77 3.51 -5.07 -4.88
CA VAL A 77 3.89 -4.06 -3.87
C VAL A 77 5.41 -4.02 -3.68
N ALA A 78 6.09 -5.17 -3.66
CA ALA A 78 7.55 -5.22 -3.57
C ALA A 78 8.23 -4.56 -4.79
N HIS A 79 7.76 -4.84 -6.01
CA HIS A 79 8.24 -4.19 -7.24
C HIS A 79 7.98 -2.68 -7.22
N LEU A 80 6.78 -2.27 -6.81
CA LEU A 80 6.39 -0.87 -6.63
C LEU A 80 7.35 -0.14 -5.69
N LYS A 81 7.63 -0.71 -4.51
CA LYS A 81 8.56 -0.12 -3.52
C LYS A 81 10.00 0.00 -4.04
N LEU A 82 10.37 -0.78 -5.06
CA LEU A 82 11.63 -0.66 -5.80
C LEU A 82 11.57 0.31 -7.00
N GLY A 83 10.40 0.91 -7.28
CA GLY A 83 10.17 1.80 -8.41
C GLY A 83 9.91 1.09 -9.74
N ASP A 84 9.73 -0.22 -9.74
CA ASP A 84 9.41 -1.02 -10.92
C ASP A 84 7.88 -1.03 -11.16
N LEU A 85 7.38 0.13 -11.61
CA LEU A 85 5.95 0.39 -11.78
C LEU A 85 5.32 -0.50 -12.86
N ASP A 86 6.07 -0.77 -13.93
CA ASP A 86 5.58 -1.58 -15.05
C ASP A 86 5.30 -3.02 -14.60
N ARG A 87 6.25 -3.64 -13.89
CA ARG A 87 6.07 -5.00 -13.38
C ARG A 87 4.98 -5.08 -12.32
N SER A 88 4.92 -4.07 -11.45
CA SER A 88 3.87 -3.94 -10.44
C SER A 88 2.47 -3.89 -11.08
N ILE A 89 2.27 -3.02 -12.09
CA ILE A 89 0.99 -2.93 -12.81
C ILE A 89 0.67 -4.24 -13.53
N GLU A 90 1.63 -4.86 -14.22
CA GLU A 90 1.43 -6.13 -14.92
C GLU A 90 0.89 -7.22 -14.00
N LEU A 91 1.53 -7.39 -12.83
CA LEU A 91 1.13 -8.39 -11.82
C LEU A 91 -0.29 -8.13 -11.29
N LEU A 92 -0.57 -6.89 -10.90
CA LEU A 92 -1.89 -6.49 -10.37
C LEU A 92 -3.00 -6.68 -11.42
N ARG A 93 -2.74 -6.29 -12.66
CA ARG A 93 -3.68 -6.46 -13.78
C ARG A 93 -3.94 -7.93 -14.08
N SER A 94 -2.89 -8.76 -14.06
CA SER A 94 -3.05 -10.20 -14.26
C SER A 94 -3.89 -10.85 -13.16
N PHE A 95 -3.77 -10.39 -11.91
CA PHE A 95 -4.63 -10.84 -10.83
C PHE A 95 -6.07 -10.37 -11.05
N GLU A 96 -6.29 -9.08 -11.35
CA GLU A 96 -7.62 -8.51 -11.60
C GLU A 96 -8.38 -9.23 -12.74
N GLU A 97 -7.68 -9.60 -13.82
CA GLU A 97 -8.28 -10.26 -14.99
C GLU A 97 -8.68 -11.71 -14.74
N GLU A 98 -7.99 -12.36 -13.81
CA GLU A 98 -8.20 -13.78 -13.48
C GLU A 98 -9.09 -13.97 -12.24
N ALA A 99 -9.20 -12.96 -11.38
CA ALA A 99 -9.87 -13.05 -10.09
C ALA A 99 -11.39 -13.21 -10.24
N ASP A 100 -11.94 -14.15 -9.48
CA ASP A 100 -13.39 -14.27 -9.34
C ASP A 100 -13.95 -13.29 -8.29
N GLN A 101 -15.28 -13.30 -8.10
CA GLN A 101 -15.94 -12.41 -7.16
C GLN A 101 -15.57 -12.67 -5.69
N GLU A 102 -15.22 -13.92 -5.34
CA GLU A 102 -14.79 -14.27 -3.98
C GLU A 102 -13.38 -13.73 -3.73
N GLU A 103 -12.47 -13.90 -4.68
CA GLU A 103 -11.12 -13.35 -4.62
C GLU A 103 -11.14 -11.81 -4.59
N LEU A 104 -11.97 -11.16 -5.41
CA LEU A 104 -12.12 -9.71 -5.38
C LEU A 104 -12.75 -9.21 -4.06
N ALA A 105 -13.66 -9.98 -3.46
CA ALA A 105 -14.20 -9.64 -2.14
C ALA A 105 -13.14 -9.72 -1.04
N LEU A 106 -12.21 -10.68 -1.13
CA LEU A 106 -11.15 -10.92 -0.15
C LEU A 106 -9.96 -9.96 -0.32
N TYR A 107 -9.51 -9.76 -1.56
CA TYR A 107 -8.25 -9.08 -1.87
C TYR A 107 -8.44 -7.76 -2.61
N GLY A 108 -9.65 -7.43 -3.04
CA GLY A 108 -9.96 -6.25 -3.85
C GLY A 108 -9.49 -4.95 -3.20
N MET A 109 -9.62 -4.81 -1.88
CA MET A 109 -9.10 -3.64 -1.16
C MET A 109 -7.58 -3.43 -1.43
N TYR A 110 -6.77 -4.49 -1.28
CA TYR A 110 -5.32 -4.42 -1.47
C TYR A 110 -4.96 -4.19 -2.94
N LEU A 111 -5.60 -4.96 -3.84
CA LEU A 111 -5.45 -4.83 -5.28
C LEU A 111 -5.73 -3.40 -5.76
N TYR A 112 -6.91 -2.87 -5.44
CA TYR A 112 -7.35 -1.56 -5.91
C TYR A 112 -6.51 -0.44 -5.28
N ASN A 113 -6.11 -0.57 -4.02
CA ASN A 113 -5.20 0.40 -3.40
C ASN A 113 -3.84 0.44 -4.11
N ALA A 114 -3.26 -0.73 -4.40
CA ALA A 114 -1.98 -0.82 -5.10
C ALA A 114 -2.07 -0.29 -6.55
N LEU A 115 -3.14 -0.61 -7.29
CA LEU A 115 -3.38 -0.06 -8.63
C LEU A 115 -3.53 1.46 -8.59
N ALA A 116 -4.30 2.00 -7.63
CA ALA A 116 -4.47 3.43 -7.48
C ALA A 116 -3.13 4.14 -7.24
N TRP A 117 -2.28 3.58 -6.38
CA TRP A 117 -0.97 4.13 -6.09
C TRP A 117 -0.02 4.10 -7.30
N ASN A 118 -0.02 3.01 -8.06
CA ASN A 118 0.74 2.92 -9.31
C ASN A 118 0.27 3.99 -10.32
N PHE A 119 -1.04 4.13 -10.54
CA PHE A 119 -1.58 5.13 -11.47
C PHE A 119 -1.37 6.57 -10.98
N LEU A 120 -1.33 6.77 -9.66
CA LEU A 120 -0.96 8.06 -9.07
C LEU A 120 0.49 8.41 -9.42
N LEU A 121 1.41 7.45 -9.34
CA LEU A 121 2.83 7.62 -9.68
C LEU A 121 3.03 7.89 -11.17
N THR A 122 2.30 7.20 -12.05
CA THR A 122 2.35 7.40 -13.51
C THR A 122 1.53 8.62 -13.99
N SER A 123 0.89 9.34 -13.07
CA SER A 123 0.04 10.51 -13.35
C SER A 123 -1.18 10.21 -14.23
N GLU A 124 -1.64 8.96 -14.25
CA GLU A 124 -2.89 8.53 -14.89
C GLU A 124 -4.06 8.75 -13.91
N LEU A 125 -4.37 10.02 -13.64
CA LEU A 125 -5.23 10.41 -12.51
C LEU A 125 -6.66 9.87 -12.61
N GLU A 126 -7.22 9.70 -13.81
CA GLU A 126 -8.57 9.12 -13.97
C GLU A 126 -8.62 7.65 -13.52
N LYS A 127 -7.54 6.90 -13.79
CA LYS A 127 -7.43 5.52 -13.31
C LYS A 127 -7.18 5.49 -11.81
N ALA A 128 -6.31 6.37 -11.31
CA ALA A 128 -6.04 6.50 -9.89
C ALA A 128 -7.31 6.86 -9.09
N ASP A 129 -8.15 7.75 -9.63
CA ASP A 129 -9.47 8.11 -9.08
C ASP A 129 -10.38 6.89 -8.97
N LYS A 130 -10.59 6.20 -10.10
CA LYS A 130 -11.41 4.98 -10.15
C LYS A 130 -10.96 3.96 -9.10
N TYR A 131 -9.67 3.61 -9.07
CA TYR A 131 -9.18 2.54 -8.21
C TYR A 131 -9.13 2.95 -6.74
N SER A 132 -8.79 4.21 -6.43
CA SER A 132 -8.82 4.68 -5.05
C SER A 132 -10.24 4.74 -4.49
N GLN A 133 -11.22 5.05 -5.34
CA GLN A 133 -12.65 5.02 -4.98
C GLN A 133 -13.11 3.58 -4.68
N LEU A 134 -12.76 2.60 -5.52
CA LEU A 134 -13.07 1.19 -5.27
C LEU A 134 -12.44 0.68 -3.97
N ALA A 135 -11.18 1.07 -3.69
CA ALA A 135 -10.50 0.68 -2.45
C ALA A 135 -11.19 1.24 -1.20
N ILE A 136 -11.55 2.54 -1.20
CA ILE A 136 -12.18 3.18 -0.04
C ILE A 136 -13.62 2.73 0.20
N GLU A 137 -14.34 2.33 -0.86
CA GLU A 137 -15.65 1.69 -0.74
C GLU A 137 -15.54 0.31 -0.10
N ALA A 138 -14.51 -0.46 -0.44
CA ALA A 138 -14.26 -1.77 0.15
C ALA A 138 -13.86 -1.68 1.64
N ALA A 139 -13.04 -0.68 2.01
CA ALA A 139 -12.55 -0.55 3.38
C ALA A 139 -12.43 0.91 3.85
N PRO A 140 -13.56 1.60 4.13
CA PRO A 140 -13.59 3.04 4.42
C PRO A 140 -12.90 3.43 5.74
N LYS A 141 -12.52 2.46 6.57
CA LYS A 141 -11.81 2.68 7.84
C LYS A 141 -10.31 2.40 7.75
N ASN A 142 -9.84 1.75 6.69
CA ASN A 142 -8.42 1.42 6.53
C ASN A 142 -7.61 2.69 6.23
N GLU A 143 -6.55 2.93 6.99
CA GLU A 143 -5.79 4.18 6.92
C GLU A 143 -4.94 4.30 5.65
N ASN A 144 -4.36 3.19 5.17
CA ASN A 144 -3.60 3.16 3.91
C ASN A 144 -4.50 3.55 2.73
N VAL A 145 -5.70 2.97 2.67
CA VAL A 145 -6.69 3.27 1.64
C VAL A 145 -7.15 4.73 1.69
N LYS A 146 -7.41 5.27 2.88
CA LYS A 146 -7.72 6.69 3.05
C LYS A 146 -6.59 7.59 2.57
N GLY A 147 -5.34 7.25 2.91
CA GLY A 147 -4.14 7.98 2.49
C GLY A 147 -4.01 8.03 0.98
N THR A 148 -4.17 6.89 0.29
CA THR A 148 -4.17 6.82 -1.18
C THR A 148 -5.29 7.65 -1.77
N ARG A 149 -6.54 7.50 -1.29
CA ARG A 149 -7.69 8.28 -1.79
C ARG A 149 -7.45 9.78 -1.65
N ALA A 150 -6.96 10.22 -0.50
CA ALA A 150 -6.65 11.62 -0.26
C ALA A 150 -5.56 12.14 -1.20
N SER A 151 -4.50 11.36 -1.40
CA SER A 151 -3.40 11.71 -2.31
C SER A 151 -3.90 11.93 -3.74
N VAL A 152 -4.76 11.02 -4.22
CA VAL A 152 -5.41 11.13 -5.54
C VAL A 152 -6.31 12.37 -5.61
N LEU A 153 -7.18 12.60 -4.62
CA LEU A 153 -8.06 13.76 -4.57
C LEU A 153 -7.26 15.08 -4.61
N ILE A 154 -6.13 15.14 -3.90
CA ILE A 154 -5.27 16.33 -3.88
C ILE A 154 -4.63 16.56 -5.26
N GLU A 155 -4.14 15.51 -5.93
CA GLU A 155 -3.60 15.62 -7.29
C GLU A 155 -4.66 16.02 -8.32
N LEU A 156 -5.93 15.65 -8.11
CA LEU A 156 -7.08 16.10 -8.89
C LEU A 156 -7.52 17.55 -8.58
N GLY A 157 -6.91 18.19 -7.58
CA GLY A 157 -7.26 19.55 -7.14
C GLY A 157 -8.44 19.62 -6.16
N GLN A 158 -8.96 18.49 -5.69
CA GLN A 158 -10.00 18.41 -4.65
C GLN A 158 -9.38 18.54 -3.26
N LEU A 159 -8.71 19.67 -3.02
CA LEU A 159 -7.79 19.87 -1.90
C LEU A 159 -8.46 19.72 -0.52
N GLU A 160 -9.63 20.31 -0.32
CA GLU A 160 -10.35 20.27 0.96
C GLU A 160 -10.81 18.86 1.33
N GLU A 161 -11.30 18.10 0.34
CA GLU A 161 -11.76 16.74 0.56
C GLU A 161 -10.59 15.82 0.88
N GLY A 162 -9.51 15.90 0.10
CA GLY A 162 -8.29 15.14 0.36
C GLY A 162 -7.68 15.49 1.71
N LYS A 163 -7.49 16.79 2.02
CA LYS A 163 -6.96 17.26 3.31
C LYS A 163 -7.77 16.72 4.49
N LYS A 164 -9.11 16.77 4.42
CA LYS A 164 -9.99 16.27 5.48
C LYS A 164 -9.77 14.78 5.78
N LEU A 165 -9.42 13.97 4.77
CA LEU A 165 -9.16 12.54 4.95
C LEU A 165 -7.84 12.25 5.68
N ILE A 166 -6.80 13.08 5.49
CA ILE A 166 -5.44 12.82 6.00
C ILE A 166 -4.97 13.76 7.11
N GLN A 167 -5.70 14.83 7.44
CA GLN A 167 -5.28 15.85 8.41
C GLN A 167 -4.95 15.29 9.81
N ASP A 168 -5.59 14.18 10.19
CA ASP A 168 -5.43 13.54 11.50
C ASP A 168 -4.51 12.31 11.45
N MET A 169 -3.90 12.00 10.29
CA MET A 169 -3.02 10.84 10.09
C MET A 169 -1.54 11.13 10.39
N VAL A 170 -1.19 12.39 10.65
CA VAL A 170 0.20 12.77 10.92
C VAL A 170 0.53 12.63 12.41
N ASP A 171 1.34 11.63 12.78
CA ASP A 171 1.96 11.51 14.10
C ASP A 171 3.44 11.88 14.00
N PHE A 172 3.75 13.13 14.36
CA PHE A 172 5.11 13.68 14.34
C PHE A 172 6.11 12.95 15.26
N ARG A 173 5.65 12.02 16.11
CA ARG A 173 6.51 11.23 17.01
C ARG A 173 6.91 9.89 16.41
N PHE A 174 6.25 9.45 15.34
CA PHE A 174 6.46 8.11 14.77
C PHE A 174 6.46 8.18 13.24
N ALA A 175 7.65 8.37 12.66
CA ALA A 175 7.83 8.38 11.22
C ALA A 175 7.69 6.98 10.61
N ASN A 176 6.82 6.86 9.63
CA ASN A 176 6.53 5.66 8.84
C ASN A 176 5.94 6.09 7.48
N ASP A 177 5.85 5.16 6.54
CA ASP A 177 5.36 5.34 5.17
C ASP A 177 4.03 6.13 5.12
N GLN A 178 3.05 5.74 5.95
CA GLN A 178 1.73 6.37 6.00
C GLN A 178 1.79 7.82 6.46
N THR A 179 2.47 8.09 7.57
CA THR A 179 2.50 9.42 8.18
C THR A 179 3.36 10.40 7.36
N LEU A 180 4.43 9.90 6.75
CA LEU A 180 5.29 10.69 5.89
C LEU A 180 4.56 11.06 4.60
N THR A 181 3.86 10.11 3.97
CA THR A 181 3.02 10.38 2.79
C THR A 181 1.92 11.41 3.11
N ALA A 182 1.22 11.25 4.24
CA ALA A 182 0.20 12.21 4.67
C ALA A 182 0.81 13.62 4.88
N ALA A 183 1.99 13.70 5.51
CA ALA A 183 2.70 14.96 5.70
C ALA A 183 3.13 15.60 4.37
N MET A 184 3.64 14.81 3.41
CA MET A 184 3.99 15.29 2.06
C MET A 184 2.81 16.00 1.40
N TYR A 185 1.65 15.33 1.40
CA TYR A 185 0.44 15.86 0.77
C TYR A 185 -0.20 17.00 1.56
N LEU A 186 -0.16 17.00 2.89
CA LEU A 186 -0.65 18.13 3.69
C LEU A 186 0.20 19.38 3.47
N GLY A 187 1.53 19.25 3.51
CA GLY A 187 2.44 20.35 3.17
C GLY A 187 2.15 20.89 1.77
N PHE A 188 1.93 19.99 0.80
CA PHE A 188 1.57 20.37 -0.56
C PHE A 188 0.23 21.11 -0.65
N VAL A 189 -0.81 20.65 0.04
CA VAL A 189 -2.10 21.35 0.10
C VAL A 189 -1.94 22.77 0.65
N TYR A 190 -1.21 22.94 1.74
CA TYR A 190 -0.98 24.25 2.34
C TYR A 190 -0.21 25.20 1.40
N HIS A 191 0.75 24.68 0.64
CA HIS A 191 1.41 25.42 -0.43
C HIS A 191 0.42 25.88 -1.51
N LEU A 192 -0.41 24.98 -2.02
CA LEU A 192 -1.44 25.30 -3.01
C LEU A 192 -2.50 26.30 -2.49
N GLN A 193 -2.68 26.38 -1.17
CA GLN A 193 -3.59 27.32 -0.51
C GLN A 193 -2.96 28.70 -0.22
N ASN A 194 -1.71 28.94 -0.61
CA ASN A 194 -0.91 30.12 -0.22
C ASN A 194 -0.75 30.29 1.30
N ASP A 195 -0.74 29.18 2.05
CA ASP A 195 -0.46 29.17 3.50
C ASP A 195 0.78 28.33 3.82
N PRO A 196 1.98 28.74 3.35
CA PRO A 196 3.20 27.97 3.55
C PRO A 196 3.63 27.89 5.02
N GLU A 197 3.13 28.79 5.88
CA GLU A 197 3.43 28.75 7.31
C GLU A 197 2.79 27.52 7.97
N ALA A 198 1.51 27.25 7.67
CA ALA A 198 0.83 26.07 8.16
C ALA A 198 1.39 24.75 7.56
N GLY A 199 1.93 24.81 6.33
CA GLY A 199 2.58 23.68 5.65
C GLY A 199 3.97 23.34 6.20
N ARG A 200 4.69 24.32 6.76
CA ARG A 200 6.11 24.19 7.15
C ARG A 200 6.40 22.98 8.03
N LYS A 201 5.59 22.75 9.07
CA LYS A 201 5.78 21.64 10.01
C LYS A 201 5.78 20.26 9.32
N TYR A 202 5.00 20.11 8.25
CA TYR A 202 4.93 18.85 7.51
C TYR A 202 6.15 18.67 6.61
N HIS A 203 6.61 19.74 5.96
CA HIS A 203 7.84 19.71 5.17
C HIS A 203 9.06 19.39 6.03
N ASP A 204 9.22 20.10 7.15
CA ASP A 204 10.34 19.88 8.08
C ASP A 204 10.33 18.43 8.60
N PHE A 205 9.15 17.87 8.85
CA PHE A 205 9.00 16.48 9.29
C PHE A 205 9.43 15.47 8.22
N VAL A 206 9.02 15.67 6.96
CA VAL A 206 9.42 14.79 5.85
C VAL A 206 10.91 14.92 5.56
N ASP A 207 11.46 16.15 5.51
CA ASP A 207 12.89 16.38 5.26
C ASP A 207 13.78 15.74 6.33
N ALA A 208 13.34 15.75 7.59
CA ALA A 208 14.06 15.12 8.70
C ALA A 208 14.07 13.58 8.65
N HIS A 209 13.18 12.95 7.87
CA HIS A 209 13.00 11.49 7.80
C HIS A 209 12.99 10.98 6.35
N ILE A 210 13.60 11.72 5.43
CA ILE A 210 13.58 11.42 3.99
C ILE A 210 14.25 10.06 3.68
N ASP A 211 15.17 9.62 4.53
CA ASP A 211 15.86 8.33 4.45
C ASP A 211 14.95 7.13 4.69
N LEU A 212 13.79 7.34 5.32
CA LEU A 212 12.78 6.30 5.52
C LEU A 212 11.90 6.09 4.29
N LEU A 213 11.87 7.02 3.33
CA LEU A 213 11.01 6.91 2.16
C LEU A 213 11.50 5.80 1.22
N ALA A 214 10.57 4.95 0.77
CA ALA A 214 10.80 4.00 -0.30
C ALA A 214 10.92 4.72 -1.66
N LYS A 215 11.35 4.02 -2.71
CA LYS A 215 11.62 4.65 -4.01
C LYS A 215 10.37 5.25 -4.64
N ASP A 216 9.22 4.60 -4.51
CA ASP A 216 7.93 5.13 -4.96
C ASP A 216 7.56 6.42 -4.24
N GLU A 217 7.73 6.48 -2.93
CA GLU A 217 7.45 7.68 -2.13
C GLU A 217 8.41 8.82 -2.47
N LEU A 218 9.69 8.50 -2.71
CA LEU A 218 10.68 9.47 -3.19
C LEU A 218 10.30 10.07 -4.56
N LEU A 219 9.71 9.28 -5.46
CA LEU A 219 9.21 9.79 -6.75
C LEU A 219 8.08 10.81 -6.54
N LEU A 220 7.12 10.51 -5.67
CA LEU A 220 6.06 11.46 -5.31
C LEU A 220 6.63 12.71 -4.64
N TYR A 221 7.57 12.53 -3.71
CA TYR A 221 8.18 13.64 -2.98
C TYR A 221 8.91 14.60 -3.93
N ALA A 222 9.73 14.06 -4.84
CA ALA A 222 10.42 14.85 -5.84
C ALA A 222 9.43 15.60 -6.75
N ARG A 223 8.33 14.97 -7.16
CA ARG A 223 7.28 15.60 -7.98
C ARG A 223 6.61 16.75 -7.24
N ILE A 224 6.22 16.54 -5.98
CA ILE A 224 5.60 17.57 -5.13
C ILE A 224 6.56 18.75 -4.94
N ARG A 225 7.81 18.47 -4.54
CA ARG A 225 8.86 19.49 -4.38
C ARG A 225 9.08 20.31 -5.64
N GLY A 226 9.18 19.64 -6.79
CA GLY A 226 9.34 20.30 -8.08
C GLY A 226 8.20 21.24 -8.44
N ARG A 227 6.96 20.95 -8.02
CA ARG A 227 5.81 21.84 -8.21
C ARG A 227 5.81 23.01 -7.21
N MET A 228 6.25 22.77 -5.99
CA MET A 228 6.37 23.82 -4.98
C MET A 228 7.42 24.88 -5.32
N ASP A 229 8.52 24.45 -5.93
CA ASP A 229 9.62 25.34 -6.31
C ASP A 229 9.30 26.17 -7.59
N GLN A 230 8.20 25.88 -8.30
CA GLN A 230 7.78 26.64 -9.48
C GLN A 230 7.10 27.98 -9.10
N PRO A 231 7.49 29.12 -9.72
CA PRO A 231 6.85 30.41 -9.45
C PRO A 231 5.37 30.40 -9.84
N GLY A 232 4.48 30.64 -8.88
CA GLY A 232 3.04 30.82 -9.12
C GLY A 232 2.18 29.56 -8.96
N SER A 233 2.73 28.43 -8.54
CA SER A 233 1.95 27.18 -8.32
C SER A 233 0.95 27.23 -7.16
N GLY A 234 1.04 28.25 -6.29
CA GLY A 234 0.04 28.51 -5.25
C GLY A 234 -1.02 29.55 -5.62
N LYS A 235 -0.89 30.27 -6.75
CA LYS A 235 -1.77 31.42 -7.06
C LYS A 235 -3.12 31.04 -7.68
#